data_AF-A0A9Q4F3C9-F1
#
_entry.id   AF-A0A9Q4F3C9-F1
#
_cell.length_a   1.000
_cell.length_b   1.000
_cell.length_c   1.000
_cell.angle_alpha   90.00
_cell.angle_beta   90.00
_cell.angle_gamma   90.00
#
_symmetry.space_group_name_H-M   'P 1'
#
loop_
_entity.id
_entity.type
_entity.pdbx_description
1 polymer ?
#
loop_
_entity_poly.entity_id
_entity_poly.type
_entity_poly.pdbx_seq_one_letter_code
_entity_poly.pdbx_strand_id
1 'polypeptide(L)'
;CIVFARDTFFRKCCKCLFRHFHYTTHGIEVSFFYAKSRTCSFIVLSLYYNKQRDYFIKELVFMSLHANEIDVILDVVFNHTAEGNELGPCFSFKGFDNNIYYMLTPDGYYYNFSGCGNTLNCNHPVVRELILDCLRYWVTDYRVDGFRFDLASILGRNEDGSPMSQPPLLQSLAFDPILGNVKLIAEAWDAGGLYQVGSFPSWRRWAEWNGRYRDDMRRFLKGDDGLHETALKRILGSPDLYNPQYRGGNASVNFLTCHDGFTLCDLYSYNQKHNEANGWNNTDGCDDNHSWNCGEEGETSNPEILRLRLKMMQNACALLMCSRGTPMFLSGDEFADTRFGNNNPYCQDNEISWLDWSLLSKNQALFAFFQYMIAFRKQHPAIRRDLEPSYTSYPSMSGHGLTPEPPVPSSDSHTACVMFAGFDEKTGQEDLVFLAVNAHWIAKQLVLPSLPNGYVWKIAVNTGDLLHQTFSGNDMPTAG
;
A
#
# COMPACT_ATOMS: atom_id res chain seq x y z
N CYS A 1 9.46 -4.77 -0.13
CA CYS A 1 8.30 -4.59 0.76
C CYS A 1 8.32 -3.13 1.16
N ILE A 2 7.17 -2.45 1.12
CA ILE A 2 7.01 -1.06 1.52
C ILE A 2 6.30 -1.08 2.87
N VAL A 3 6.82 -0.34 3.85
CA VAL A 3 6.11 -0.09 5.11
C VAL A 3 5.56 1.33 5.02
N PHE A 4 4.25 1.48 5.05
CA PHE A 4 3.64 2.81 5.07
C PHE A 4 3.70 3.34 6.50
N ALA A 5 4.72 4.16 6.78
CA ALA A 5 4.95 4.75 8.10
C ALA A 5 4.02 5.94 8.32
N ARG A 6 3.29 5.94 9.45
CA ARG A 6 2.55 7.11 9.93
C ARG A 6 3.50 8.16 10.51
N ASP A 7 3.09 9.43 10.48
CA ASP A 7 3.82 10.55 11.08
C ASP A 7 4.12 10.35 12.59
N THR A 8 3.30 9.56 13.29
CA THR A 8 3.46 9.22 14.71
C THR A 8 4.68 8.35 15.02
N PHE A 9 5.19 7.58 14.03
CA PHE A 9 6.45 6.83 14.14
C PHE A 9 7.64 7.76 14.41
N PHE A 10 7.64 8.95 13.79
CA PHE A 10 8.73 9.92 13.94
C PHE A 10 8.67 10.65 15.29
N ARG A 11 7.52 10.75 15.96
CA ARG A 11 7.38 11.47 17.25
C ARG A 11 8.11 10.82 18.42
N LYS A 12 8.23 9.48 18.48
CA LYS A 12 8.93 8.80 19.60
C LYS A 12 10.44 8.73 19.41
N CYS A 13 10.94 8.65 18.18
CA CYS A 13 12.35 8.91 17.87
C CYS A 13 12.72 10.39 18.06
N CYS A 14 11.77 11.31 17.84
CA CYS A 14 11.97 12.76 17.86
C CYS A 14 11.10 13.43 18.93
N LYS A 15 11.43 13.26 20.22
CA LYS A 15 10.69 13.76 21.41
C LYS A 15 10.38 15.27 21.46
N CYS A 16 10.73 16.08 20.46
CA CYS A 16 10.53 17.54 20.48
C CYS A 16 9.86 18.15 19.25
N LEU A 17 9.51 17.41 18.19
CA LEU A 17 9.41 18.07 16.87
C LEU A 17 8.02 18.36 16.27
N PHE A 18 6.92 17.80 16.77
CA PHE A 18 5.65 17.89 16.04
C PHE A 18 4.51 18.30 16.97
N ARG A 19 4.30 19.61 17.14
CA ARG A 19 3.27 20.14 18.05
C ARG A 19 2.05 20.74 17.39
N HIS A 20 2.05 21.06 16.09
CA HIS A 20 0.89 21.67 15.42
C HIS A 20 0.86 21.30 13.94
N PHE A 21 -0.13 20.49 13.53
CA PHE A 21 -0.52 20.25 12.14
C PHE A 21 -1.91 20.87 11.90
N HIS A 22 -2.14 21.42 10.70
CA HIS A 22 -3.47 21.83 10.27
C HIS A 22 -4.17 20.63 9.63
N TYR A 23 -5.32 20.26 10.18
CA TYR A 23 -6.16 19.17 9.71
C TYR A 23 -7.00 19.63 8.51
N THR A 24 -6.92 18.90 7.39
CA THR A 24 -7.88 19.00 6.29
C THR A 24 -8.71 17.71 6.23
N THR A 25 -9.88 17.75 5.60
CA THR A 25 -10.96 16.76 5.64
C THR A 25 -10.62 15.32 5.18
N HIS A 26 -9.40 15.04 4.74
CA HIS A 26 -8.98 13.75 4.16
C HIS A 26 -7.69 13.14 4.74
N GLY A 27 -6.94 13.82 5.61
CA GLY A 27 -5.69 13.25 6.12
C GLY A 27 -4.92 14.21 7.02
N ILE A 28 -3.95 13.67 7.77
CA ILE A 28 -2.71 14.42 8.01
C ILE A 28 -1.90 14.26 6.72
N GLU A 29 -2.12 15.17 5.78
CA GLU A 29 -1.35 15.22 4.54
C GLU A 29 -0.02 15.94 4.78
N VAL A 30 1.10 15.22 4.65
CA VAL A 30 2.42 15.86 4.70
C VAL A 30 2.79 16.34 3.31
N SER A 31 2.31 17.55 3.02
CA SER A 31 2.66 18.36 1.86
C SER A 31 4.12 18.86 1.92
N PHE A 32 4.96 18.48 0.95
CA PHE A 32 6.42 18.72 0.93
C PHE A 32 6.83 19.45 -0.37
N PHE A 33 7.18 20.77 -0.39
CA PHE A 33 7.39 21.47 -1.70
C PHE A 33 8.36 22.69 -1.81
N TYR A 34 9.54 22.73 -2.47
CA TYR A 34 10.43 23.94 -2.46
C TYR A 34 10.42 24.87 -3.68
N ALA A 35 10.74 26.17 -3.47
CA ALA A 35 11.26 27.09 -4.50
C ALA A 35 12.24 28.16 -3.95
N LYS A 36 13.18 28.57 -4.81
CA LYS A 36 14.40 29.37 -4.56
C LYS A 36 14.21 30.90 -4.47
N SER A 37 13.04 31.40 -4.06
CA SER A 37 12.81 32.85 -3.89
C SER A 37 12.03 33.16 -2.61
N ARG A 38 12.43 34.22 -1.91
CA ARG A 38 12.06 34.57 -0.52
C ARG A 38 10.59 35.00 -0.30
N THR A 39 9.68 34.77 -1.23
CA THR A 39 8.33 35.36 -1.20
C THR A 39 7.18 34.41 -1.55
N CYS A 40 7.45 33.18 -2.00
CA CYS A 40 6.40 32.27 -2.46
C CYS A 40 6.60 30.89 -1.84
N SER A 41 5.76 30.53 -0.87
CA SER A 41 5.99 29.34 -0.03
C SER A 41 5.17 28.17 -0.55
N PHE A 42 5.87 27.22 -1.15
CA PHE A 42 5.42 25.86 -1.32
C PHE A 42 5.92 24.97 -0.14
N ILE A 43 7.05 25.23 0.57
CA ILE A 43 7.47 24.38 1.71
C ILE A 43 6.94 25.03 2.97
N VAL A 44 6.00 24.35 3.62
CA VAL A 44 5.84 24.48 5.07
C VAL A 44 6.06 23.10 5.69
N LEU A 45 7.29 22.84 6.09
CA LEU A 45 7.59 21.81 7.07
C LEU A 45 7.09 22.35 8.43
N SER A 46 5.81 22.11 8.73
CA SER A 46 5.09 22.51 9.95
C SER A 46 5.68 23.73 10.69
N LEU A 47 5.44 24.92 10.12
CA LEU A 47 5.52 26.28 10.71
C LEU A 47 6.64 26.69 11.70
N TYR A 48 7.68 25.90 11.94
CA TYR A 48 8.81 26.28 12.78
C TYR A 48 10.14 26.04 12.04
N TYR A 49 10.50 27.05 11.25
CA TYR A 49 11.75 27.19 10.53
C TYR A 49 12.91 27.36 11.54
N ASN A 50 13.73 26.32 11.72
CA ASN A 50 15.05 26.45 12.35
C ASN A 50 16.04 25.63 11.55
N LYS A 51 17.22 26.16 11.23
CA LYS A 51 18.26 25.51 10.41
C LYS A 51 18.59 24.08 10.88
N GLN A 52 18.38 23.80 12.17
CA GLN A 52 18.54 22.47 12.76
C GLN A 52 17.61 21.40 12.16
N ARG A 53 16.42 21.75 11.63
CA ARG A 53 15.47 20.78 11.04
C ARG A 53 15.87 20.30 9.65
N ASP A 54 16.42 21.17 8.79
CA ASP A 54 16.86 20.76 7.45
C ASP A 54 18.03 19.77 7.52
N TYR A 55 18.99 20.04 8.41
CA TYR A 55 20.07 19.10 8.70
C TYR A 55 19.52 17.78 9.24
N PHE A 56 18.53 17.83 10.14
CA PHE A 56 17.93 16.64 10.72
C PHE A 56 17.28 15.72 9.69
N ILE A 57 16.50 16.24 8.73
CA ILE A 57 15.86 15.38 7.71
C ILE A 57 16.92 14.75 6.81
N LYS A 58 17.93 15.53 6.39
CA LYS A 58 19.02 15.00 5.58
C LYS A 58 19.82 13.94 6.35
N GLU A 59 20.05 14.15 7.64
CA GLU A 59 20.72 13.18 8.52
C GLU A 59 19.86 11.92 8.72
N LEU A 60 18.56 12.06 8.90
CA LEU A 60 17.63 10.93 8.98
C LEU A 60 17.66 10.10 7.70
N VAL A 61 17.47 10.73 6.53
CA VAL A 61 17.47 10.02 5.25
C VAL A 61 18.84 9.37 4.99
N PHE A 62 19.92 10.16 5.04
CA PHE A 62 21.25 9.69 4.64
C PHE A 62 21.94 8.85 5.72
N MET A 63 22.01 9.34 6.96
CA MET A 63 22.80 8.69 8.01
C MET A 63 22.04 7.59 8.75
N SER A 64 20.70 7.64 8.80
CA SER A 64 19.92 6.61 9.50
C SER A 64 19.27 5.61 8.55
N LEU A 65 18.53 6.05 7.53
CA LEU A 65 17.75 5.15 6.68
C LEU A 65 18.61 4.50 5.59
N HIS A 66 19.32 5.29 4.79
CA HIS A 66 20.19 4.76 3.72
C HIS A 66 21.36 3.92 4.27
N ALA A 67 21.93 4.29 5.42
CA ALA A 67 22.95 3.48 6.09
C ALA A 67 22.45 2.09 6.52
N ASN A 68 21.13 1.91 6.65
CA ASN A 68 20.48 0.63 6.93
C ASN A 68 19.79 0.03 5.69
N GLU A 69 20.13 0.51 4.48
CA GLU A 69 19.57 0.04 3.20
C GLU A 69 18.04 0.19 3.11
N ILE A 70 17.50 1.26 3.71
CA ILE A 70 16.07 1.58 3.67
C ILE A 70 15.85 2.76 2.72
N ASP A 71 15.15 2.49 1.63
CA ASP A 71 14.69 3.51 0.68
C ASP A 71 13.59 4.40 1.30
N VAL A 72 13.59 5.69 0.94
CA VAL A 72 12.59 6.67 1.36
C VAL A 72 11.67 7.02 0.20
N ILE A 73 10.38 6.73 0.36
CA ILE A 73 9.33 7.11 -0.58
C ILE A 73 8.42 8.12 0.10
N LEU A 74 8.26 9.31 -0.49
CA LEU A 74 7.37 10.34 0.06
C LEU A 74 5.98 10.26 -0.54
N ASP A 75 4.95 10.35 0.30
CA ASP A 75 3.59 10.64 -0.15
C ASP A 75 3.51 12.12 -0.55
N VAL A 76 3.00 12.41 -1.76
CA VAL A 76 2.97 13.77 -2.32
C VAL A 76 1.59 14.12 -2.85
N VAL A 77 1.12 15.30 -2.45
CA VAL A 77 -0.21 15.81 -2.77
C VAL A 77 -0.06 16.97 -3.76
N PHE A 78 -0.07 16.68 -5.06
CA PHE A 78 -0.07 17.72 -6.10
C PHE A 78 -1.46 18.01 -6.67
N ASN A 79 -2.47 17.28 -6.20
CA ASN A 79 -3.80 17.31 -6.80
C ASN A 79 -4.68 18.48 -6.28
N HIS A 80 -4.41 19.00 -5.08
CA HIS A 80 -5.12 20.14 -4.49
C HIS A 80 -4.23 20.92 -3.51
N THR A 81 -4.77 21.99 -2.92
CA THR A 81 -4.06 22.80 -1.92
C THR A 81 -4.95 23.17 -0.73
N ALA A 82 -4.31 23.55 0.39
CA ALA A 82 -4.99 24.05 1.59
C ALA A 82 -5.69 25.42 1.42
N GLU A 83 -5.61 26.07 0.25
CA GLU A 83 -6.36 27.30 0.01
C GLU A 83 -7.87 27.05 -0.15
N GLY A 84 -8.31 25.81 -0.40
CA GLY A 84 -9.73 25.46 -0.57
C GLY A 84 -10.39 26.16 -1.76
N ASN A 85 -11.73 26.25 -1.74
CA ASN A 85 -12.57 26.90 -2.76
C ASN A 85 -12.61 28.43 -2.61
N GLU A 86 -13.53 29.13 -3.28
CA GLU A 86 -13.70 30.60 -3.20
C GLU A 86 -13.89 31.15 -1.78
N LEU A 87 -14.42 30.36 -0.84
CA LEU A 87 -14.60 30.74 0.56
C LEU A 87 -13.36 30.42 1.43
N GLY A 88 -12.41 29.67 0.89
CA GLY A 88 -11.17 29.30 1.58
C GLY A 88 -10.15 30.44 1.64
N PRO A 89 -9.10 30.30 2.47
CA PRO A 89 -8.12 31.34 2.68
C PRO A 89 -7.29 31.63 1.41
N CYS A 90 -6.73 32.84 1.33
CA CYS A 90 -5.80 33.26 0.29
C CYS A 90 -4.46 33.59 0.94
N PHE A 91 -3.45 32.75 0.72
CA PHE A 91 -2.12 32.90 1.31
C PHE A 91 -0.95 32.59 0.35
N SER A 92 -1.23 32.03 -0.83
CA SER A 92 -0.24 31.70 -1.85
C SER A 92 -0.83 31.81 -3.26
N PHE A 93 -1.19 30.70 -3.92
CA PHE A 93 -1.46 30.64 -5.36
C PHE A 93 -2.64 31.48 -5.80
N LYS A 94 -3.70 31.51 -4.99
CA LYS A 94 -4.85 32.39 -5.23
C LYS A 94 -4.44 33.85 -5.36
N GLY A 95 -3.47 34.28 -4.55
CA GLY A 95 -2.98 35.65 -4.52
C GLY A 95 -1.93 35.96 -5.59
N PHE A 96 -1.16 34.96 -6.02
CA PHE A 96 -0.16 35.12 -7.08
C PHE A 96 -0.81 35.13 -8.47
N ASP A 97 -1.51 34.05 -8.83
CA ASP A 97 -2.25 33.97 -10.09
C ASP A 97 -3.25 32.80 -10.06
N ASN A 98 -4.48 33.09 -9.64
CA ASN A 98 -5.52 32.09 -9.47
C ASN A 98 -5.81 31.27 -10.74
N ASN A 99 -5.79 31.93 -11.91
CA ASN A 99 -6.17 31.33 -13.20
C ASN A 99 -5.10 30.37 -13.71
N ILE A 100 -3.85 30.56 -13.32
CA ILE A 100 -2.74 29.68 -13.67
C ILE A 100 -2.72 28.43 -12.80
N TYR A 101 -2.87 28.59 -11.48
CA TYR A 101 -2.62 27.51 -10.54
C TYR A 101 -3.81 26.58 -10.31
N TYR A 102 -5.04 27.07 -10.44
CA TYR A 102 -6.24 26.28 -10.17
C TYR A 102 -7.08 26.01 -11.42
N MET A 103 -7.72 24.85 -11.44
CA MET A 103 -8.72 24.53 -12.45
C MET A 103 -10.02 25.26 -12.11
N LEU A 104 -10.47 26.13 -13.00
CA LEU A 104 -11.68 26.94 -12.83
C LEU A 104 -12.71 26.60 -13.89
N THR A 105 -13.98 26.62 -13.51
CA THR A 105 -15.10 26.59 -14.45
C THR A 105 -15.16 27.89 -15.25
N PRO A 106 -15.89 27.94 -16.39
CA PRO A 106 -16.07 29.18 -17.15
C PRO A 106 -16.67 30.34 -16.33
N ASP A 107 -17.43 30.03 -15.28
CA ASP A 107 -18.04 31.00 -14.37
C ASP A 107 -17.10 31.44 -13.23
N GLY A 108 -15.88 30.91 -13.17
CA GLY A 108 -14.85 31.28 -12.19
C GLY A 108 -14.90 30.50 -10.87
N TYR A 109 -15.68 29.41 -10.78
CA TYR A 109 -15.69 28.52 -9.61
C TYR A 109 -14.60 27.45 -9.70
N TYR A 110 -14.18 26.88 -8.58
CA TYR A 110 -13.14 25.85 -8.56
C TYR A 110 -13.70 24.48 -8.95
N TYR A 111 -13.04 23.78 -9.86
CA TYR A 111 -13.26 22.34 -10.01
C TYR A 111 -12.79 21.61 -8.75
N ASN A 112 -13.55 20.60 -8.32
CA ASN A 112 -13.29 19.87 -7.08
C ASN A 112 -13.19 18.35 -7.32
N PHE A 113 -12.28 17.93 -8.19
CA PHE A 113 -12.01 16.50 -8.42
C PHE A 113 -11.28 15.84 -7.24
N SER A 114 -10.65 16.64 -6.36
CA SER A 114 -9.97 16.17 -5.15
C SER A 114 -10.92 15.92 -3.97
N GLY A 115 -12.12 16.49 -3.98
CA GLY A 115 -13.00 16.51 -2.81
C GLY A 115 -12.60 17.52 -1.72
N CYS A 116 -11.49 18.25 -1.90
CA CYS A 116 -10.91 19.18 -0.91
C CYS A 116 -11.18 20.67 -1.20
N GLY A 117 -12.06 20.97 -2.14
CA GLY A 117 -12.53 22.31 -2.46
C GLY A 117 -11.85 22.96 -3.68
N ASN A 118 -10.68 22.48 -4.08
CA ASN A 118 -10.03 22.92 -5.32
C ASN A 118 -9.29 21.76 -6.02
N THR A 119 -8.88 22.01 -7.27
CA THR A 119 -8.02 21.11 -8.03
C THR A 119 -6.88 21.94 -8.64
N LEU A 120 -5.64 21.49 -8.46
CA LEU A 120 -4.47 22.16 -9.04
C LEU A 120 -4.42 21.91 -10.55
N ASN A 121 -4.14 22.94 -11.35
CA ASN A 121 -4.06 22.87 -12.80
C ASN A 121 -2.73 22.23 -13.27
N CYS A 122 -2.57 20.94 -12.99
CA CYS A 122 -1.33 20.19 -13.12
C CYS A 122 -0.69 20.20 -14.52
N ASN A 123 -1.50 20.36 -15.58
CA ASN A 123 -1.02 20.33 -16.97
C ASN A 123 -0.76 21.73 -17.56
N HIS A 124 -1.08 22.81 -16.85
CA HIS A 124 -0.66 24.15 -17.24
C HIS A 124 0.88 24.24 -17.19
N PRO A 125 1.56 24.84 -18.19
CA PRO A 125 3.03 24.81 -18.28
C PRO A 125 3.76 25.28 -17.03
N VAL A 126 3.28 26.36 -16.39
CA VAL A 126 3.89 26.92 -15.16
C VAL A 126 3.78 25.95 -13.98
N VAL A 127 2.62 25.30 -13.82
CA VAL A 127 2.38 24.35 -12.73
C VAL A 127 3.15 23.06 -12.96
N ARG A 128 3.23 22.60 -14.21
CA ARG A 128 4.01 21.42 -14.58
C ARG A 128 5.50 21.59 -14.24
N GLU A 129 6.11 22.71 -14.62
CA GLU A 129 7.53 22.98 -14.29
C GLU A 129 7.74 23.07 -12.78
N LEU A 130 6.82 23.70 -12.07
CA LEU A 130 6.84 23.75 -10.61
C LEU A 130 6.85 22.35 -9.98
N ILE A 131 5.97 21.44 -10.43
CA ILE A 131 5.91 20.07 -9.91
C ILE A 131 7.22 19.33 -10.21
N LEU A 132 7.75 19.45 -11.43
CA LEU A 132 9.03 18.84 -11.82
C LEU A 132 10.18 19.35 -10.94
N ASP A 133 10.29 20.66 -10.76
CA ASP A 133 11.36 21.27 -9.97
C ASP A 133 11.25 20.89 -8.49
N CYS A 134 10.03 20.80 -7.95
CA CYS A 134 9.78 20.32 -6.60
C CYS A 134 10.30 18.88 -6.41
N LEU A 135 9.93 17.97 -7.30
CA LEU A 135 10.35 16.56 -7.22
C LEU A 135 11.86 16.41 -7.41
N ARG A 136 12.44 17.13 -8.38
CA ARG A 136 13.89 17.17 -8.59
C ARG A 136 14.61 17.63 -7.32
N TYR A 137 14.11 18.67 -6.65
CA TYR A 137 14.69 19.18 -5.41
C TYR A 137 14.72 18.12 -4.30
N TRP A 138 13.62 17.40 -4.07
CA TRP A 138 13.60 16.31 -3.08
C TRP A 138 14.60 15.20 -3.39
N VAL A 139 14.79 14.89 -4.67
CA VAL A 139 15.75 13.87 -5.11
C VAL A 139 17.20 14.38 -4.99
N THR A 140 17.49 15.60 -5.43
CA THR A 140 18.85 16.15 -5.46
C THR A 140 19.35 16.57 -4.09
N ASP A 141 18.50 17.24 -3.32
CA ASP A 141 18.89 17.90 -2.07
C ASP A 141 18.67 17.02 -0.84
N TYR A 142 17.66 16.14 -0.88
CA TYR A 142 17.29 15.25 0.23
C TYR A 142 17.52 13.77 -0.05
N ARG A 143 17.88 13.40 -1.29
CA ARG A 143 18.15 12.01 -1.68
C ARG A 143 16.95 11.08 -1.50
N VAL A 144 15.74 11.59 -1.71
CA VAL A 144 14.52 10.76 -1.71
C VAL A 144 14.57 9.75 -2.87
N ASP A 145 14.15 8.51 -2.61
CA ASP A 145 14.25 7.38 -3.55
C ASP A 145 12.97 7.15 -4.36
N GLY A 146 11.86 7.78 -3.97
CA GLY A 146 10.57 7.62 -4.63
C GLY A 146 9.47 8.55 -4.16
N PHE A 147 8.37 8.54 -4.90
CA PHE A 147 7.16 9.29 -4.60
C PHE A 147 5.91 8.42 -4.81
N ARG A 148 4.97 8.48 -3.86
CA ARG A 148 3.59 8.02 -4.03
C ARG A 148 2.72 9.25 -4.24
N PHE A 149 2.04 9.32 -5.37
CA PHE A 149 1.22 10.44 -5.77
C PHE A 149 -0.22 10.18 -5.34
N ASP A 150 -0.70 11.04 -4.46
CA ASP A 150 -2.08 11.08 -3.99
C ASP A 150 -3.04 11.51 -5.11
N LEU A 151 -4.17 10.82 -5.23
CA LEU A 151 -5.20 11.01 -6.26
C LEU A 151 -4.60 11.31 -7.64
N ALA A 152 -3.66 10.47 -8.08
CA ALA A 152 -2.79 10.70 -9.23
C ALA A 152 -3.57 10.86 -10.55
N SER A 153 -4.82 10.40 -10.62
CA SER A 153 -5.70 10.63 -11.77
C SER A 153 -5.91 12.11 -12.09
N ILE A 154 -5.88 12.99 -11.08
CA ILE A 154 -5.99 14.45 -11.28
C ILE A 154 -4.83 15.00 -12.10
N LEU A 155 -3.61 14.48 -11.92
CA LEU A 155 -2.44 14.88 -12.71
C LEU A 155 -2.60 14.54 -14.20
N GLY A 156 -3.52 13.62 -14.52
CA GLY A 156 -3.89 13.24 -15.87
C GLY A 156 -5.05 14.04 -16.48
N ARG A 157 -5.67 14.97 -15.76
CA ARG A 157 -6.80 15.77 -16.24
C ARG A 157 -6.34 16.98 -17.07
N ASN A 158 -7.11 17.28 -18.10
CA ASN A 158 -6.98 18.46 -18.95
C ASN A 158 -7.60 19.69 -18.26
N GLU A 159 -7.38 20.89 -18.80
CA GLU A 159 -7.91 22.15 -18.25
C GLU A 159 -9.46 22.18 -18.17
N ASP A 160 -10.13 21.45 -19.07
CA ASP A 160 -11.60 21.27 -19.07
C ASP A 160 -12.09 20.18 -18.10
N GLY A 161 -11.18 19.53 -17.37
CA GLY A 161 -11.48 18.44 -16.44
C GLY A 161 -11.52 17.04 -17.06
N SER A 162 -11.43 16.90 -18.39
CA SER A 162 -11.45 15.58 -19.05
C SER A 162 -10.13 14.81 -18.85
N PRO A 163 -10.14 13.47 -18.71
CA PRO A 163 -8.92 12.69 -18.61
C PRO A 163 -8.16 12.66 -19.94
N MET A 164 -6.87 12.96 -19.91
CA MET A 164 -5.99 12.90 -21.08
C MET A 164 -5.45 11.48 -21.29
N SER A 165 -5.33 11.06 -22.55
CA SER A 165 -4.67 9.78 -22.88
C SER A 165 -3.14 9.84 -22.68
N GLN A 166 -2.53 11.00 -22.96
CA GLN A 166 -1.09 11.23 -22.81
C GLN A 166 -0.84 12.57 -22.10
N PRO A 167 -1.08 12.65 -20.78
CA PRO A 167 -0.91 13.90 -20.03
C PRO A 167 0.56 14.34 -20.02
N PRO A 168 0.87 15.60 -20.42
CA PRO A 168 2.23 16.10 -20.52
C PRO A 168 3.03 16.04 -19.21
N LEU A 169 2.38 16.26 -18.07
CA LEU A 169 3.04 16.17 -16.77
C LEU A 169 3.56 14.74 -16.51
N LEU A 170 2.69 13.73 -16.60
CA LEU A 170 3.11 12.34 -16.32
C LEU A 170 4.15 11.84 -17.32
N GLN A 171 4.05 12.27 -18.59
CA GLN A 171 5.07 11.99 -19.60
C GLN A 171 6.43 12.60 -19.20
N SER A 172 6.43 13.87 -18.78
CA SER A 172 7.64 14.56 -18.35
C SER A 172 8.27 13.88 -17.15
N LEU A 173 7.47 13.47 -16.16
CA LEU A 173 7.94 12.71 -14.99
C LEU A 173 8.54 11.36 -15.37
N ALA A 174 7.96 10.66 -16.34
CA ALA A 174 8.45 9.36 -16.77
C ALA A 174 9.80 9.42 -17.51
N PHE A 175 10.08 10.51 -18.22
CA PHE A 175 11.28 10.70 -19.05
C PHE A 175 12.28 11.71 -18.49
N ASP A 176 12.05 12.25 -17.29
CA ASP A 176 12.98 13.18 -16.66
C ASP A 176 14.30 12.47 -16.28
N PRO A 177 15.46 13.01 -16.67
CA PRO A 177 16.75 12.36 -16.43
C PRO A 177 17.16 12.33 -14.95
N ILE A 178 16.69 13.26 -14.12
CA ILE A 178 16.96 13.28 -12.67
C ILE A 178 16.06 12.25 -11.98
N LEU A 179 14.79 12.14 -12.40
CA LEU A 179 13.83 11.17 -11.86
C LEU A 179 14.01 9.76 -12.45
N GLY A 180 14.94 9.56 -13.39
CA GLY A 180 15.14 8.32 -14.13
C GLY A 180 15.26 7.06 -13.26
N ASN A 181 15.84 7.17 -12.06
CA ASN A 181 16.00 6.06 -11.09
C ASN A 181 15.04 6.12 -9.88
N VAL A 182 14.13 7.09 -9.84
CA VAL A 182 13.24 7.37 -8.69
C VAL A 182 11.94 6.57 -8.80
N LYS A 183 11.50 5.90 -7.75
CA LYS A 183 10.28 5.07 -7.81
C LYS A 183 9.04 5.97 -7.91
N LEU A 184 8.18 5.74 -8.89
CA LEU A 184 6.94 6.51 -9.08
C LEU A 184 5.75 5.58 -8.86
N ILE A 185 4.91 5.89 -7.87
CA ILE A 185 3.76 5.10 -7.46
C ILE A 185 2.51 5.98 -7.55
N ALA A 186 1.46 5.52 -8.23
CA ALA A 186 0.22 6.26 -8.39
C ALA A 186 -0.91 5.67 -7.54
N GLU A 187 -1.66 6.52 -6.86
CA GLU A 187 -3.06 6.25 -6.51
C GLU A 187 -3.93 6.58 -7.73
N ALA A 188 -4.22 5.57 -8.56
CA ALA A 188 -4.81 5.77 -9.88
C ALA A 188 -6.35 5.95 -9.83
N TRP A 189 -6.84 6.85 -8.97
CA TRP A 189 -8.23 7.29 -8.93
C TRP A 189 -8.34 8.72 -8.39
N ASP A 190 -9.53 9.31 -8.45
CA ASP A 190 -9.84 10.59 -7.78
C ASP A 190 -11.27 10.64 -7.22
N ALA A 191 -11.55 11.64 -6.39
CA ALA A 191 -12.87 11.84 -5.77
C ALA A 191 -13.95 12.31 -6.77
N GLY A 192 -13.54 12.70 -7.99
CA GLY A 192 -14.43 13.00 -9.11
C GLY A 192 -15.02 11.76 -9.80
N GLY A 193 -14.73 10.56 -9.30
CA GLY A 193 -15.26 9.29 -9.80
C GLY A 193 -14.44 8.66 -10.92
N LEU A 194 -13.28 9.22 -11.27
CA LEU A 194 -12.38 8.61 -12.24
C LEU A 194 -11.57 7.49 -11.58
N TYR A 195 -11.59 6.30 -12.18
CA TYR A 195 -10.87 5.13 -11.70
C TYR A 195 -10.01 4.54 -12.82
N GLN A 196 -8.69 4.58 -12.67
CA GLN A 196 -7.69 4.25 -13.69
C GLN A 196 -6.76 3.10 -13.30
N VAL A 197 -7.08 2.33 -12.26
CA VAL A 197 -6.28 1.15 -11.88
C VAL A 197 -6.15 0.19 -13.07
N GLY A 198 -4.91 -0.10 -13.48
CA GLY A 198 -4.57 -0.92 -14.65
C GLY A 198 -4.46 -0.14 -15.96
N SER A 199 -5.09 1.03 -16.07
CA SER A 199 -5.15 1.86 -17.28
C SER A 199 -4.44 3.22 -17.14
N PHE A 200 -3.78 3.48 -16.01
CA PHE A 200 -3.03 4.72 -15.78
C PHE A 200 -1.93 4.93 -16.84
N PRO A 201 -1.76 6.17 -17.38
CA PRO A 201 -0.68 6.49 -18.29
C PRO A 201 0.69 6.28 -17.63
N SER A 202 1.28 5.11 -17.85
CA SER A 202 2.41 4.64 -17.03
C SER A 202 3.76 4.66 -17.73
N TRP A 203 3.83 4.66 -19.07
CA TRP A 203 5.07 4.52 -19.85
C TRP A 203 6.02 3.41 -19.33
N ARG A 204 5.47 2.34 -18.74
CA ARG A 204 6.21 1.28 -18.02
C ARG A 204 7.07 1.75 -16.84
N ARG A 205 6.88 2.99 -16.39
CA ARG A 205 7.67 3.66 -15.37
C ARG A 205 6.99 3.75 -14.01
N TRP A 206 5.66 3.70 -14.02
CA TRP A 206 4.80 3.85 -12.85
C TRP A 206 4.29 2.51 -12.33
N ALA A 207 4.41 2.33 -11.02
CA ALA A 207 3.65 1.35 -10.27
C ALA A 207 2.35 1.98 -9.75
N GLU A 208 1.37 1.17 -9.40
CA GLU A 208 0.05 1.60 -8.96
C GLU A 208 -0.33 0.91 -7.65
N TRP A 209 -0.94 1.66 -6.74
CA TRP A 209 -1.68 1.06 -5.63
C TRP A 209 -2.82 0.22 -6.18
N ASN A 210 -2.75 -1.09 -5.95
CA ASN A 210 -3.73 -2.02 -6.46
C ASN A 210 -4.94 -2.12 -5.52
N GLY A 211 -5.87 -1.18 -5.63
CA GLY A 211 -7.13 -1.19 -4.88
C GLY A 211 -7.96 -2.46 -5.11
N ARG A 212 -7.90 -3.06 -6.31
CA ARG A 212 -8.57 -4.35 -6.56
C ARG A 212 -7.95 -5.50 -5.78
N TYR A 213 -6.62 -5.54 -5.62
CA TYR A 213 -5.98 -6.51 -4.73
C TYR A 213 -6.52 -6.36 -3.30
N ARG A 214 -6.59 -5.13 -2.78
CA ARG A 214 -7.15 -4.88 -1.44
C ARG A 214 -8.56 -5.45 -1.31
N ASP A 215 -9.46 -5.05 -2.21
CA ASP A 215 -10.88 -5.35 -2.08
C ASP A 215 -11.16 -6.85 -2.29
N ASP A 216 -10.62 -7.43 -3.37
CA ASP A 216 -10.84 -8.84 -3.69
C ASP A 216 -10.23 -9.77 -2.65
N MET A 217 -9.03 -9.45 -2.14
CA MET A 217 -8.36 -10.31 -1.16
C MET A 217 -8.96 -10.18 0.24
N ARG A 218 -9.48 -9.01 0.63
CA ARG A 218 -10.26 -8.86 1.87
C ARG A 218 -11.50 -9.73 1.84
N ARG A 219 -12.28 -9.66 0.75
CA ARG A 219 -13.48 -10.49 0.56
C ARG A 219 -13.15 -11.99 0.50
N PHE A 220 -12.08 -12.36 -0.20
CA PHE A 220 -11.65 -13.76 -0.26
C PHE A 220 -11.28 -14.29 1.13
N LEU A 221 -10.46 -13.55 1.89
CA LEU A 221 -10.06 -13.96 3.25
C LEU A 221 -11.26 -14.02 4.20
N LYS A 222 -12.20 -13.08 4.08
CA LYS A 222 -13.46 -13.09 4.83
C LYS A 222 -14.32 -14.33 4.53
N GLY A 223 -14.18 -14.91 3.34
CA GLY A 223 -14.90 -16.11 2.92
C GLY A 223 -16.10 -15.83 2.03
N ASP A 224 -16.10 -14.73 1.26
CA ASP A 224 -17.12 -14.49 0.23
C ASP A 224 -17.03 -15.55 -0.90
N ASP A 225 -18.19 -15.89 -1.47
CA ASP A 225 -18.31 -16.85 -2.58
C ASP A 225 -17.77 -16.30 -3.91
N GLY A 226 -17.40 -17.20 -4.84
CA GLY A 226 -17.07 -16.83 -6.21
C GLY A 226 -15.71 -16.15 -6.41
N LEU A 227 -14.85 -16.12 -5.39
CA LEU A 227 -13.58 -15.37 -5.44
C LEU A 227 -12.35 -16.21 -5.77
N HIS A 228 -12.49 -17.52 -6.00
CA HIS A 228 -11.36 -18.41 -6.32
C HIS A 228 -10.47 -17.88 -7.44
N GLU A 229 -11.04 -17.67 -8.64
CA GLU A 229 -10.25 -17.23 -9.80
C GLU A 229 -9.68 -15.82 -9.61
N THR A 230 -10.45 -14.95 -8.96
CA THR A 230 -10.02 -13.58 -8.66
C THR A 230 -8.83 -13.59 -7.72
N ALA A 231 -8.88 -14.39 -6.64
CA ALA A 231 -7.78 -14.56 -5.69
C ALA A 231 -6.54 -15.11 -6.39
N LEU A 232 -6.67 -16.12 -7.26
CA LEU A 232 -5.55 -16.62 -8.07
C LEU A 232 -4.91 -15.49 -8.90
N LYS A 233 -5.71 -14.70 -9.61
CA LYS A 233 -5.19 -13.56 -10.40
C LYS A 233 -4.46 -12.55 -9.51
N ARG A 234 -5.02 -12.19 -8.34
CA ARG A 234 -4.38 -11.28 -7.39
C ARG A 234 -3.05 -11.83 -6.87
N ILE A 235 -2.99 -13.10 -6.47
CA ILE A 235 -1.77 -13.75 -5.97
C ILE A 235 -0.69 -13.83 -7.06
N LEU A 236 -1.09 -14.06 -8.30
CA LEU A 236 -0.21 -14.13 -9.48
C LEU A 236 0.23 -12.75 -10.02
N GLY A 237 -0.06 -11.66 -9.30
CA GLY A 237 0.41 -10.32 -9.64
C GLY A 237 -0.56 -9.50 -10.50
N SER A 238 -1.84 -9.86 -10.50
CA SER A 238 -2.92 -9.19 -11.24
C SER A 238 -2.66 -9.02 -12.74
N PRO A 239 -2.35 -10.11 -13.49
CA PRO A 239 -2.02 -10.02 -14.91
C PRO A 239 -3.18 -9.52 -15.78
N ASP A 240 -4.42 -9.60 -15.29
CA ASP A 240 -5.61 -9.05 -15.93
C ASP A 240 -5.69 -7.51 -15.85
N LEU A 241 -5.00 -6.91 -14.87
CA LEU A 241 -4.86 -5.44 -14.74
C LEU A 241 -3.53 -4.98 -15.34
N TYR A 242 -2.45 -5.72 -15.05
CA TYR A 242 -1.09 -5.35 -15.41
C TYR A 242 -0.45 -6.46 -16.25
N ASN A 243 -0.71 -6.45 -17.56
CA ASN A 243 -0.05 -7.40 -18.45
C ASN A 243 1.48 -7.18 -18.40
N PRO A 244 2.29 -8.18 -17.97
CA PRO A 244 3.73 -8.02 -17.79
C PRO A 244 4.48 -7.60 -19.06
N GLN A 245 3.99 -7.98 -20.24
CA GLN A 245 4.58 -7.58 -21.53
C GLN A 245 4.56 -6.06 -21.74
N TYR A 246 3.53 -5.39 -21.22
CA TYR A 246 3.33 -3.95 -21.37
C TYR A 246 3.64 -3.15 -20.12
N ARG A 247 3.47 -3.72 -18.93
CA ARG A 247 3.60 -3.02 -17.64
C ARG A 247 4.86 -3.41 -16.86
N GLY A 248 5.54 -4.49 -17.25
CA GLY A 248 6.64 -5.09 -16.49
C GLY A 248 6.15 -5.86 -15.26
N GLY A 249 7.09 -6.51 -14.55
CA GLY A 249 6.76 -7.39 -13.41
C GLY A 249 6.49 -6.69 -12.07
N ASN A 250 6.65 -5.37 -11.98
CA ASN A 250 6.63 -4.61 -10.73
C ASN A 250 5.56 -3.50 -10.69
N ALA A 251 4.59 -3.53 -11.61
CA ALA A 251 3.58 -2.48 -11.72
C ALA A 251 2.54 -2.48 -10.58
N SER A 252 2.33 -3.62 -9.91
CA SER A 252 1.35 -3.74 -8.83
C SER A 252 2.00 -3.53 -7.45
N VAL A 253 1.50 -2.53 -6.71
CA VAL A 253 1.71 -2.41 -5.26
C VAL A 253 0.51 -3.03 -4.56
N ASN A 254 0.69 -4.22 -4.00
CA ASN A 254 -0.35 -4.98 -3.32
C ASN A 254 -0.41 -4.52 -1.86
N PHE A 255 -1.62 -4.33 -1.32
CA PHE A 255 -1.83 -4.01 0.08
C PHE A 255 -3.20 -4.52 0.52
N LEU A 256 -3.33 -4.80 1.82
CA LEU A 256 -4.63 -5.12 2.43
C LEU A 256 -5.14 -3.97 3.28
N THR A 257 -4.26 -3.08 3.73
CA THR A 257 -4.51 -2.00 4.68
C THR A 257 -3.59 -0.84 4.34
N CYS A 258 -4.06 0.38 4.55
CA CYS A 258 -3.31 1.62 4.35
C CYS A 258 -3.77 2.64 5.40
N HIS A 259 -3.31 3.88 5.30
CA HIS A 259 -3.72 4.91 6.25
C HIS A 259 -5.22 5.23 6.14
N ASP A 260 -5.81 5.08 4.95
CA ASP A 260 -7.26 5.12 4.75
C ASP A 260 -7.90 3.77 5.05
N GLY A 261 -9.02 3.79 5.77
CA GLY A 261 -9.73 2.59 6.18
C GLY A 261 -9.21 2.01 7.50
N PHE A 262 -9.62 0.76 7.75
CA PHE A 262 -9.23 0.01 8.93
C PHE A 262 -7.74 -0.38 8.95
N THR A 263 -7.19 -0.47 10.16
CA THR A 263 -5.99 -1.27 10.45
C THR A 263 -6.27 -2.75 10.21
N LEU A 264 -5.23 -3.60 10.20
CA LEU A 264 -5.41 -5.04 10.03
C LEU A 264 -6.13 -5.67 11.23
N CYS A 265 -5.91 -5.14 12.44
CA CYS A 265 -6.63 -5.58 13.63
C CYS A 265 -8.11 -5.22 13.55
N ASP A 266 -8.42 -3.98 13.14
CA ASP A 266 -9.80 -3.50 13.05
C ASP A 266 -10.57 -4.17 11.92
N LEU A 267 -9.90 -4.51 10.81
CA LEU A 267 -10.48 -5.27 9.70
C LEU A 267 -11.11 -6.60 10.16
N TYR A 268 -10.54 -7.22 11.21
CA TYR A 268 -11.03 -8.46 11.79
C TYR A 268 -11.77 -8.27 13.13
N SER A 269 -11.98 -7.02 13.56
CA SER A 269 -12.64 -6.69 14.82
C SER A 269 -13.94 -5.91 14.65
N TYR A 270 -14.17 -5.28 13.49
CA TYR A 270 -15.32 -4.42 13.25
C TYR A 270 -15.97 -4.69 11.89
N ASN A 271 -17.30 -4.78 11.86
CA ASN A 271 -18.11 -4.77 10.65
C ASN A 271 -18.52 -3.35 10.25
N GLN A 272 -18.66 -2.45 11.22
CA GLN A 272 -19.09 -1.06 11.01
C GLN A 272 -17.97 -0.08 11.36
N LYS A 273 -17.95 1.06 10.67
CA LYS A 273 -17.05 2.17 11.02
C LYS A 273 -17.56 2.91 12.26
N HIS A 274 -16.63 3.32 13.10
CA HIS A 274 -16.84 4.07 14.34
C HIS A 274 -16.02 5.37 14.31
N ASN A 275 -16.44 6.29 13.44
CA ASN A 275 -15.80 7.58 13.19
C ASN A 275 -16.45 8.72 14.00
N GLU A 276 -17.24 8.42 15.03
CA GLU A 276 -17.97 9.42 15.81
C GLU A 276 -17.04 10.49 16.40
N ALA A 277 -15.82 10.09 16.78
CA ALA A 277 -14.78 10.98 17.30
C ALA A 277 -14.33 12.05 16.28
N ASN A 278 -14.58 11.87 14.99
CA ASN A 278 -14.19 12.82 13.93
C ASN A 278 -15.10 14.07 13.88
N GLY A 279 -16.26 14.03 14.54
CA GLY A 279 -17.17 15.17 14.63
C GLY A 279 -18.15 15.33 13.46
N TRP A 280 -18.21 14.36 12.55
CA TRP A 280 -19.11 14.37 11.37
C TRP A 280 -20.29 13.42 11.50
N ASN A 281 -20.66 13.04 12.73
CA ASN A 281 -21.76 12.11 13.01
C ASN A 281 -21.64 10.79 12.21
N ASN A 282 -20.42 10.25 12.14
CA ASN A 282 -20.07 9.01 11.44
C ASN A 282 -20.38 9.01 9.93
N THR A 283 -20.50 10.19 9.30
CA THR A 283 -20.78 10.29 7.85
C THR A 283 -19.52 10.18 6.98
N ASP A 284 -18.34 10.44 7.55
CA ASP A 284 -17.05 10.36 6.86
C ASP A 284 -16.46 8.94 6.84
N GLY A 285 -15.51 8.68 5.94
CA GLY A 285 -14.90 7.37 5.73
C GLY A 285 -15.75 6.40 4.90
N CYS A 286 -15.14 5.29 4.45
CA CYS A 286 -15.81 4.31 3.59
C CYS A 286 -16.80 3.45 4.39
N ASP A 287 -18.01 3.24 3.88
CA ASP A 287 -18.99 2.33 4.50
C ASP A 287 -18.66 0.86 4.22
N ASP A 288 -18.25 0.52 2.99
CA ASP A 288 -17.88 -0.84 2.62
C ASP A 288 -16.38 -1.08 2.82
N ASN A 289 -16.05 -1.74 3.93
CA ASN A 289 -14.68 -2.05 4.31
C ASN A 289 -14.26 -3.47 3.93
N HIS A 290 -15.22 -4.30 3.46
CA HIS A 290 -15.06 -5.74 3.29
C HIS A 290 -14.46 -6.44 4.54
N SER A 291 -14.84 -5.96 5.72
CA SER A 291 -14.35 -6.42 7.02
C SER A 291 -15.23 -7.54 7.59
N TRP A 292 -14.72 -8.22 8.62
CA TRP A 292 -15.47 -9.20 9.39
C TRP A 292 -14.99 -9.24 10.85
N ASN A 293 -15.86 -8.90 11.80
CA ASN A 293 -15.53 -8.85 13.23
C ASN A 293 -15.19 -10.20 13.91
N CYS A 294 -15.20 -11.30 13.15
CA CYS A 294 -14.96 -12.67 13.60
C CYS A 294 -15.92 -13.20 14.69
N GLY A 295 -17.06 -12.52 14.92
CA GLY A 295 -18.14 -12.98 15.78
C GLY A 295 -18.69 -11.91 16.75
N GLU A 296 -17.83 -11.01 17.23
CA GLU A 296 -18.18 -9.94 18.18
C GLU A 296 -17.62 -8.60 17.68
N GLU A 297 -18.38 -7.51 17.81
CA GLU A 297 -17.95 -6.18 17.37
C GLU A 297 -17.02 -5.54 18.41
N GLY A 298 -15.83 -5.12 17.99
CA GLY A 298 -14.84 -4.45 18.82
C GLY A 298 -14.07 -5.37 19.77
N GLU A 299 -13.69 -4.84 20.93
CA GLU A 299 -12.93 -5.57 21.94
C GLU A 299 -13.72 -6.76 22.50
N THR A 300 -13.02 -7.88 22.72
CA THR A 300 -13.62 -9.10 23.27
C THR A 300 -12.64 -9.82 24.20
N SER A 301 -13.19 -10.52 25.19
CA SER A 301 -12.46 -11.45 26.04
C SER A 301 -12.63 -12.92 25.63
N ASN A 302 -13.36 -13.19 24.54
CA ASN A 302 -13.62 -14.54 24.05
C ASN A 302 -12.35 -15.14 23.42
N PRO A 303 -11.74 -16.19 24.01
CA PRO A 303 -10.47 -16.72 23.54
C PRO A 303 -10.54 -17.32 22.14
N GLU A 304 -11.68 -17.87 21.73
CA GLU A 304 -11.83 -18.43 20.38
C GLU A 304 -11.86 -17.35 19.31
N ILE A 305 -12.51 -16.21 19.58
CA ILE A 305 -12.52 -15.06 18.67
C ILE A 305 -11.14 -14.43 18.58
N LEU A 306 -10.45 -14.24 19.71
CA LEU A 306 -9.09 -13.70 19.72
C LEU A 306 -8.11 -14.59 18.93
N ARG A 307 -8.23 -15.92 19.10
CA ARG A 307 -7.44 -16.89 18.33
C ARG A 307 -7.74 -16.82 16.84
N LEU A 308 -9.01 -16.70 16.46
CA LEU A 308 -9.41 -16.54 15.06
C LEU A 308 -8.88 -15.23 14.47
N ARG A 309 -9.01 -14.09 15.16
CA ARG A 309 -8.47 -12.79 14.72
C ARG A 309 -6.97 -12.84 14.49
N LEU A 310 -6.21 -13.44 15.42
CA LEU A 310 -4.77 -13.64 15.25
C LEU A 310 -4.45 -14.45 13.98
N LYS A 311 -5.18 -15.57 13.78
CA LYS A 311 -5.05 -16.39 12.58
C LYS A 311 -5.37 -15.60 11.31
N MET A 312 -6.42 -14.76 11.32
CA MET A 312 -6.79 -13.93 10.18
C MET A 312 -5.70 -12.91 9.83
N MET A 313 -5.11 -12.24 10.83
CA MET A 313 -3.98 -11.33 10.61
C MET A 313 -2.75 -12.05 10.04
N GLN A 314 -2.44 -13.25 10.53
CA GLN A 314 -1.36 -14.08 9.97
C GLN A 314 -1.66 -14.54 8.54
N ASN A 315 -2.90 -14.94 8.25
CA ASN A 315 -3.33 -15.30 6.90
C ASN A 315 -3.15 -14.13 5.93
N ALA A 316 -3.60 -12.94 6.32
CA ALA A 316 -3.44 -11.70 5.56
C ALA A 316 -1.97 -11.39 5.28
N CYS A 317 -1.10 -11.48 6.29
CA CYS A 317 0.33 -11.27 6.15
C CYS A 317 0.98 -12.30 5.22
N ALA A 318 0.72 -13.59 5.43
CA ALA A 318 1.26 -14.67 4.61
C ALA A 318 0.86 -14.51 3.14
N LEU A 319 -0.40 -14.21 2.89
CA LEU A 319 -0.95 -14.00 1.57
C LEU A 319 -0.31 -12.78 0.87
N LEU A 320 -0.24 -11.65 1.56
CA LEU A 320 0.41 -10.44 1.04
C LEU A 320 1.90 -10.70 0.72
N MET A 321 2.63 -11.38 1.61
CA MET A 321 4.05 -11.67 1.46
C MET A 321 4.35 -12.80 0.47
N CYS A 322 3.36 -13.61 0.08
CA CYS A 322 3.50 -14.68 -0.91
C CYS A 322 2.83 -14.36 -2.26
N SER A 323 2.33 -13.14 -2.48
CA SER A 323 1.81 -12.70 -3.79
C SER A 323 2.90 -12.07 -4.67
N ARG A 324 2.82 -12.27 -5.99
CA ARG A 324 3.68 -11.57 -6.97
C ARG A 324 3.33 -10.08 -7.00
N GLY A 325 4.33 -9.23 -7.19
CA GLY A 325 4.22 -7.76 -7.07
C GLY A 325 4.90 -7.20 -5.81
N THR A 326 4.69 -5.92 -5.52
CA THR A 326 5.34 -5.26 -4.37
C THR A 326 4.37 -5.23 -3.18
N PRO A 327 4.62 -5.94 -2.07
CA PRO A 327 3.75 -5.87 -0.90
C PRO A 327 3.99 -4.59 -0.10
N MET A 328 2.90 -3.95 0.32
CA MET A 328 2.84 -2.84 1.25
C MET A 328 1.88 -3.16 2.40
N PHE A 329 2.30 -2.86 3.63
CA PHE A 329 1.43 -2.93 4.81
C PHE A 329 1.52 -1.65 5.65
N LEU A 330 0.47 -1.35 6.41
CA LEU A 330 0.38 -0.17 7.26
C LEU A 330 1.21 -0.40 8.53
N SER A 331 2.04 0.59 8.91
CA SER A 331 2.75 0.58 10.19
C SER A 331 1.80 0.36 11.36
N GLY A 332 2.13 -0.58 12.24
CA GLY A 332 1.30 -1.00 13.37
C GLY A 332 0.55 -2.30 13.15
N ASP A 333 0.29 -2.68 11.89
CA ASP A 333 -0.37 -3.96 11.60
C ASP A 333 0.47 -5.16 12.08
N GLU A 334 1.79 -5.02 12.07
CA GLU A 334 2.72 -6.05 12.50
C GLU A 334 2.67 -6.36 14.01
N PHE A 335 2.01 -5.52 14.80
CA PHE A 335 1.75 -5.76 16.23
C PHE A 335 0.30 -5.49 16.64
N ALA A 336 -0.63 -5.58 15.67
CA ALA A 336 -2.07 -5.43 15.88
C ALA A 336 -2.50 -4.09 16.52
N ASP A 337 -1.92 -2.99 16.03
CA ASP A 337 -2.40 -1.64 16.33
C ASP A 337 -3.88 -1.48 15.94
N THR A 338 -4.63 -0.69 16.72
CA THR A 338 -6.07 -0.47 16.54
C THR A 338 -6.38 1.01 16.55
N ARG A 339 -7.41 1.39 15.80
CA ARG A 339 -8.01 2.72 15.79
C ARG A 339 -9.42 2.69 16.40
N PHE A 340 -9.72 1.64 17.17
CA PHE A 340 -11.00 1.43 17.86
C PHE A 340 -12.20 1.44 16.90
N GLY A 341 -12.01 0.93 15.68
CA GLY A 341 -13.04 0.95 14.64
C GLY A 341 -13.15 2.28 13.88
N ASN A 342 -12.29 3.26 14.14
CA ASN A 342 -12.21 4.46 13.31
C ASN A 342 -11.44 4.14 12.01
N ASN A 343 -12.15 4.17 10.88
CA ASN A 343 -11.58 3.86 9.57
C ASN A 343 -11.13 5.11 8.79
N ASN A 344 -11.19 6.29 9.41
CA ASN A 344 -10.80 7.55 8.80
C ASN A 344 -10.23 8.53 9.84
N PRO A 345 -9.13 8.20 10.56
CA PRO A 345 -8.69 8.97 11.71
C PRO A 345 -7.89 10.24 11.32
N TYR A 346 -8.28 10.91 10.25
CA TYR A 346 -7.51 12.00 9.65
C TYR A 346 -7.35 13.22 10.56
N CYS A 347 -8.36 13.50 11.40
CA CYS A 347 -8.39 14.62 12.33
C CYS A 347 -7.99 14.25 13.76
N GLN A 348 -7.53 13.01 13.98
CA GLN A 348 -7.24 12.49 15.31
C GLN A 348 -5.73 12.55 15.62
N ASP A 349 -5.23 13.63 16.23
CA ASP A 349 -3.89 13.64 16.82
C ASP A 349 -3.92 13.25 18.30
N ASN A 350 -4.26 11.98 18.53
CA ASN A 350 -4.40 11.39 19.85
C ASN A 350 -4.16 9.87 19.76
N GLU A 351 -4.48 9.15 20.83
CA GLU A 351 -4.30 7.71 20.98
C GLU A 351 -4.99 6.87 19.88
N ILE A 352 -6.00 7.41 19.18
CA ILE A 352 -6.62 6.72 18.02
C ILE A 352 -5.62 6.58 16.88
N SER A 353 -4.76 7.59 16.62
CA SER A 353 -3.81 7.56 15.49
C SER A 353 -2.39 7.22 15.89
N TRP A 354 -2.03 7.41 17.17
CA TRP A 354 -0.69 7.15 17.68
C TRP A 354 -0.41 5.66 17.77
N LEU A 355 0.80 5.23 17.37
CA LEU A 355 1.22 3.84 17.55
C LEU A 355 1.40 3.54 19.04
N ASP A 356 0.65 2.55 19.55
CA ASP A 356 0.88 2.03 20.89
C ASP A 356 1.97 0.95 20.89
N TRP A 357 3.18 1.39 21.19
CA TRP A 357 4.36 0.52 21.31
C TRP A 357 4.26 -0.54 22.42
N SER A 358 3.32 -0.40 23.38
CA SER A 358 3.07 -1.46 24.36
C SER A 358 2.54 -2.74 23.69
N LEU A 359 1.84 -2.59 22.56
CA LEU A 359 1.30 -3.69 21.77
C LEU A 359 2.40 -4.53 21.12
N LEU A 360 3.57 -3.96 20.82
CA LEU A 360 4.69 -4.73 20.30
C LEU A 360 5.11 -5.84 21.29
N SER A 361 5.25 -5.48 22.57
CA SER A 361 5.60 -6.47 23.61
C SER A 361 4.45 -7.46 23.86
N LYS A 362 3.20 -6.99 23.81
CA LYS A 362 2.01 -7.84 23.98
C LYS A 362 1.82 -8.85 22.85
N ASN A 363 2.05 -8.42 21.62
CA ASN A 363 1.79 -9.17 20.39
C ASN A 363 3.08 -9.61 19.69
N GLN A 364 4.13 -9.88 20.47
CA GLN A 364 5.47 -10.22 19.98
C GLN A 364 5.46 -11.42 18.99
N ALA A 365 4.55 -12.37 19.17
CA ALA A 365 4.40 -13.51 18.27
C ALA A 365 3.93 -13.09 16.86
N LEU A 366 3.01 -12.13 16.75
CA LEU A 366 2.57 -11.60 15.47
C LEU A 366 3.71 -10.81 14.79
N PHE A 367 4.43 -10.01 15.56
CA PHE A 367 5.58 -9.26 15.05
C PHE A 367 6.67 -10.20 14.52
N ALA A 368 7.01 -11.26 15.27
CA ALA A 368 7.95 -12.28 14.84
C ALA A 368 7.46 -13.00 13.56
N PHE A 369 6.16 -13.24 13.42
CA PHE A 369 5.57 -13.80 12.21
C PHE A 369 5.75 -12.88 10.99
N PHE A 370 5.52 -11.57 11.13
CA PHE A 370 5.78 -10.60 10.07
C PHE A 370 7.27 -10.58 9.68
N GLN A 371 8.17 -10.55 10.66
CA GLN A 371 9.61 -10.61 10.40
C GLN A 371 9.98 -11.88 9.63
N TYR A 372 9.43 -13.02 10.06
CA TYR A 372 9.63 -14.31 9.40
C TYR A 372 9.14 -14.29 7.94
N MET A 373 7.91 -13.83 7.68
CA MET A 373 7.36 -13.79 6.32
C MET A 373 8.12 -12.84 5.39
N ILE A 374 8.60 -11.71 5.91
CA ILE A 374 9.46 -10.78 5.16
C ILE A 374 10.79 -11.45 4.80
N ALA A 375 11.42 -12.15 5.75
CA ALA A 375 12.65 -12.89 5.51
C ALA A 375 12.44 -14.03 4.50
N PHE A 376 11.36 -14.80 4.65
CA PHE A 376 10.96 -15.87 3.74
C PHE A 376 10.81 -15.33 2.31
N ARG A 377 10.05 -14.25 2.11
CA ARG A 377 9.90 -13.63 0.79
C ARG A 377 11.24 -13.17 0.18
N LYS A 378 12.17 -12.68 1.01
CA LYS A 378 13.52 -12.28 0.55
C LYS A 378 14.35 -13.51 0.14
N GLN A 379 14.26 -14.60 0.89
CA GLN A 379 14.96 -15.86 0.63
C GLN A 379 14.44 -16.65 -0.56
N HIS A 380 13.19 -16.42 -0.98
CA HIS A 380 12.55 -17.08 -2.12
C HIS A 380 12.29 -16.10 -3.28
N PRO A 381 13.29 -15.79 -4.13
CA PRO A 381 13.14 -14.91 -5.29
C PRO A 381 12.02 -15.29 -6.26
N ALA A 382 11.63 -16.57 -6.38
CA ALA A 382 10.59 -17.04 -7.31
C ALA A 382 9.23 -16.36 -7.07
N ILE A 383 8.94 -15.98 -5.82
CA ILE A 383 7.73 -15.23 -5.47
C ILE A 383 7.80 -13.79 -6.02
N ARG A 384 8.99 -13.19 -6.02
CA ARG A 384 9.20 -11.75 -6.30
C ARG A 384 9.37 -11.44 -7.78
N ARG A 385 9.98 -12.36 -8.54
CA ARG A 385 10.32 -12.17 -9.95
C ARG A 385 10.40 -13.52 -10.66
N ASP A 386 10.36 -13.49 -11.97
CA ASP A 386 10.69 -14.68 -12.76
C ASP A 386 12.19 -14.95 -12.66
N LEU A 387 12.51 -16.22 -12.41
CA LEU A 387 13.85 -16.77 -12.43
C LEU A 387 14.08 -17.52 -13.75
N GLU A 388 15.26 -18.14 -13.89
CA GLU A 388 15.47 -19.08 -14.98
C GLU A 388 14.43 -20.21 -14.93
N PRO A 389 13.99 -20.74 -16.09
CA PRO A 389 12.99 -21.80 -16.15
C PRO A 389 13.39 -22.99 -15.28
N SER A 390 12.46 -23.43 -14.43
CA SER A 390 12.68 -24.57 -13.54
C SER A 390 12.97 -25.85 -14.32
N TYR A 391 13.96 -26.63 -13.87
CA TYR A 391 14.24 -27.97 -14.40
C TYR A 391 13.26 -29.02 -13.85
N THR A 392 12.32 -28.62 -12.99
CA THR A 392 11.25 -29.49 -12.49
C THR A 392 10.04 -29.59 -13.41
N SER A 393 10.10 -28.97 -14.59
CA SER A 393 9.03 -28.89 -15.60
C SER A 393 7.80 -28.05 -15.21
N TYR A 394 7.81 -27.44 -14.03
CA TYR A 394 6.77 -26.52 -13.62
C TYR A 394 6.95 -25.12 -14.20
N PRO A 395 5.85 -24.43 -14.58
CA PRO A 395 5.92 -23.05 -15.04
C PRO A 395 6.33 -22.12 -13.89
N SER A 396 6.79 -20.91 -14.21
CA SER A 396 7.26 -19.96 -13.18
C SER A 396 6.19 -19.63 -12.13
N MET A 397 4.92 -19.66 -12.53
CA MET A 397 3.77 -19.60 -11.64
C MET A 397 2.63 -20.48 -12.17
N SER A 398 1.92 -21.17 -11.28
CA SER A 398 0.73 -21.97 -11.62
C SER A 398 -0.32 -21.97 -10.52
N GLY A 399 -1.60 -21.98 -10.92
CA GLY A 399 -2.72 -22.27 -10.03
C GLY A 399 -2.98 -23.77 -9.93
N HIS A 400 -3.36 -24.24 -8.74
CA HIS A 400 -3.63 -25.64 -8.44
C HIS A 400 -4.99 -25.81 -7.75
N GLY A 401 -5.58 -27.00 -7.90
CA GLY A 401 -6.74 -27.42 -7.12
C GLY A 401 -6.34 -28.04 -5.77
N LEU A 402 -7.32 -28.61 -5.07
CA LEU A 402 -7.06 -29.47 -3.89
C LEU A 402 -6.41 -30.81 -4.27
N THR A 403 -6.51 -31.19 -5.55
CA THR A 403 -5.81 -32.31 -6.15
C THR A 403 -4.89 -31.80 -7.27
N PRO A 404 -3.87 -32.57 -7.68
CA PRO A 404 -2.91 -32.16 -8.71
C PRO A 404 -3.52 -32.02 -10.12
N GLU A 405 -4.76 -32.46 -10.31
CA GLU A 405 -5.48 -32.24 -11.56
C GLU A 405 -5.77 -30.75 -11.76
N PRO A 406 -5.92 -30.28 -13.02
CA PRO A 406 -6.25 -28.89 -13.28
C PRO A 406 -7.47 -28.48 -12.46
N PRO A 407 -7.42 -27.32 -11.76
CA PRO A 407 -8.54 -26.89 -10.94
C PRO A 407 -9.78 -26.77 -11.82
N VAL A 408 -10.83 -27.53 -11.49
CA VAL A 408 -12.15 -27.34 -12.10
C VAL A 408 -12.73 -26.08 -11.47
N PRO A 409 -13.06 -25.04 -12.26
CA PRO A 409 -13.69 -23.84 -11.72
C PRO A 409 -14.97 -24.22 -10.98
N SER A 410 -15.03 -23.89 -9.70
CA SER A 410 -16.22 -24.03 -8.87
C SER A 410 -16.51 -22.69 -8.24
N SER A 411 -17.75 -22.24 -8.37
CA SER A 411 -18.25 -20.99 -7.77
C SER A 411 -18.08 -20.96 -6.25
N ASP A 412 -17.96 -22.13 -5.61
CA ASP A 412 -17.99 -22.27 -4.15
C ASP A 412 -16.60 -22.62 -3.58
N SER A 413 -15.54 -22.45 -4.38
CA SER A 413 -14.18 -22.71 -3.94
C SER A 413 -13.64 -21.54 -3.11
N HIS A 414 -13.66 -21.68 -1.79
CA HIS A 414 -12.97 -20.77 -0.85
C HIS A 414 -11.49 -21.12 -0.67
N THR A 415 -10.91 -21.85 -1.63
CA THR A 415 -9.51 -22.30 -1.57
C THR A 415 -8.73 -21.77 -2.74
N ALA A 416 -7.52 -21.26 -2.51
CA ALA A 416 -6.60 -20.83 -3.56
C ALA A 416 -5.25 -21.52 -3.33
N CYS A 417 -4.78 -22.26 -4.33
CA CYS A 417 -3.45 -22.87 -4.30
C CYS A 417 -2.62 -22.33 -5.46
N VAL A 418 -1.43 -21.81 -5.16
CA VAL A 418 -0.50 -21.24 -6.13
C VAL A 418 0.88 -21.81 -5.88
N MET A 419 1.59 -22.14 -6.95
CA MET A 419 2.99 -22.50 -6.91
C MET A 419 3.82 -21.47 -7.65
N PHE A 420 4.96 -21.11 -7.06
CA PHE A 420 6.04 -20.37 -7.69
C PHE A 420 7.21 -21.31 -7.91
N ALA A 421 7.82 -21.28 -9.08
CA ALA A 421 8.93 -22.14 -9.42
C ALA A 421 9.99 -21.42 -10.25
N GLY A 422 11.25 -21.80 -10.09
CA GLY A 422 12.33 -21.33 -10.95
C GLY A 422 13.70 -21.75 -10.42
N PHE A 423 14.69 -21.74 -11.30
CA PHE A 423 16.05 -22.06 -10.94
C PHE A 423 16.81 -20.80 -10.50
N ASP A 424 17.29 -20.77 -9.26
CA ASP A 424 18.11 -19.66 -8.77
C ASP A 424 19.58 -19.91 -9.11
N GLU A 425 20.04 -19.26 -10.18
CA GLU A 425 21.43 -19.34 -10.64
C GLU A 425 22.46 -18.95 -9.56
N LYS A 426 22.07 -18.12 -8.57
CA LYS A 426 23.00 -17.70 -7.51
C LYS A 426 23.27 -18.79 -6.50
N THR A 427 22.27 -19.63 -6.21
CA THR A 427 22.39 -20.73 -5.25
C THR A 427 22.65 -22.06 -5.95
N GLY A 428 22.37 -22.15 -7.26
CA GLY A 428 22.47 -23.36 -8.04
C GLY A 428 21.38 -24.38 -7.69
N GLN A 429 20.23 -23.92 -7.17
CA GLN A 429 19.14 -24.77 -6.69
C GLN A 429 17.78 -24.32 -7.24
N GLU A 430 16.83 -25.25 -7.24
CA GLU A 430 15.42 -24.93 -7.51
C GLU A 430 14.81 -24.16 -6.33
N ASP A 431 14.12 -23.07 -6.64
CA ASP A 431 13.32 -22.30 -5.70
C ASP A 431 11.82 -22.57 -5.98
N LEU A 432 11.24 -23.47 -5.17
CA LEU A 432 9.84 -23.88 -5.29
C LEU A 432 9.08 -23.49 -4.03
N VAL A 433 8.00 -22.71 -4.19
CA VAL A 433 7.13 -22.31 -3.09
C VAL A 433 5.69 -22.63 -3.43
N PHE A 434 5.05 -23.43 -2.59
CA PHE A 434 3.62 -23.74 -2.69
C PHE A 434 2.84 -23.00 -1.60
N LEU A 435 1.92 -22.14 -2.01
CA LEU A 435 0.98 -21.42 -1.15
C LEU A 435 -0.40 -22.05 -1.27
N ALA A 436 -0.94 -22.52 -0.14
CA ALA A 436 -2.34 -22.94 -0.04
C ALA A 436 -3.08 -22.07 0.97
N VAL A 437 -4.22 -21.52 0.56
CA VAL A 437 -5.09 -20.70 1.39
C VAL A 437 -6.47 -21.32 1.40
N ASN A 438 -6.98 -21.64 2.58
CA ASN A 438 -8.37 -22.04 2.79
C ASN A 438 -9.07 -20.97 3.61
N ALA A 439 -9.94 -20.20 2.96
CA ALA A 439 -10.79 -19.20 3.59
C ALA A 439 -12.13 -19.77 4.11
N HIS A 440 -12.39 -21.07 3.87
CA HIS A 440 -13.58 -21.72 4.41
C HIS A 440 -13.40 -22.08 5.89
N TRP A 441 -14.50 -22.06 6.65
CA TRP A 441 -14.55 -22.66 7.99
C TRP A 441 -14.42 -24.20 8.01
N ILE A 442 -14.60 -24.88 6.87
CA ILE A 442 -14.48 -26.34 6.76
C ILE A 442 -13.03 -26.68 6.40
N ALA A 443 -12.42 -27.59 7.17
CA ALA A 443 -11.10 -28.12 6.86
C ALA A 443 -11.10 -28.86 5.51
N LYS A 444 -10.04 -28.67 4.73
CA LYS A 444 -9.86 -29.32 3.43
C LYS A 444 -8.58 -30.16 3.46
N GLN A 445 -8.62 -31.28 2.75
CA GLN A 445 -7.43 -32.08 2.48
C GLN A 445 -6.89 -31.66 1.12
N LEU A 446 -5.57 -31.48 1.05
CA LEU A 446 -4.84 -31.06 -0.12
C LEU A 446 -3.81 -32.15 -0.45
N VAL A 447 -3.73 -32.52 -1.73
CA VAL A 447 -2.66 -33.37 -2.25
C VAL A 447 -1.67 -32.46 -2.99
N LEU A 448 -0.44 -32.40 -2.46
CA LEU A 448 0.61 -31.55 -3.03
C LEU A 448 1.07 -32.09 -4.40
N PRO A 449 1.51 -31.22 -5.33
CA PRO A 449 2.08 -31.66 -6.60
C PRO A 449 3.33 -32.53 -6.39
N SER A 450 3.48 -33.58 -7.19
CA SER A 450 4.65 -34.47 -7.11
C SER A 450 5.91 -33.75 -7.59
N LEU A 451 6.94 -33.67 -6.75
CA LEU A 451 8.21 -33.07 -7.14
C LEU A 451 9.14 -34.12 -7.80
N PRO A 452 9.78 -33.80 -8.94
CA PRO A 452 10.73 -34.70 -9.57
C PRO A 452 12.06 -34.76 -8.80
N ASN A 453 12.98 -35.64 -9.21
CA ASN A 453 14.39 -35.66 -8.76
C ASN A 453 14.60 -35.82 -7.24
N GLY A 454 13.66 -36.43 -6.53
CA GLY A 454 13.78 -36.71 -5.09
C GLY A 454 13.57 -35.49 -4.19
N TYR A 455 13.11 -34.36 -4.74
CA TYR A 455 12.66 -33.23 -3.94
C TYR A 455 11.44 -33.61 -3.09
N VAL A 456 11.35 -33.00 -1.91
CA VAL A 456 10.24 -33.18 -0.98
C VAL A 456 9.72 -31.83 -0.53
N TRP A 457 8.41 -31.72 -0.37
CA TRP A 457 7.81 -30.53 0.22
C TRP A 457 8.13 -30.44 1.70
N LYS A 458 8.47 -29.24 2.15
CA LYS A 458 8.68 -28.93 3.56
C LYS A 458 7.73 -27.82 3.99
N ILE A 459 7.20 -27.92 5.22
CA ILE A 459 6.26 -26.93 5.76
C ILE A 459 7.05 -25.81 6.41
N ALA A 460 7.00 -24.62 5.82
CA ALA A 460 7.58 -23.42 6.40
C ALA A 460 6.61 -22.73 7.38
N VAL A 461 5.31 -22.68 7.02
CA VAL A 461 4.27 -21.97 7.78
C VAL A 461 2.96 -22.74 7.71
N ASN A 462 2.28 -22.85 8.84
CA ASN A 462 0.90 -23.33 8.92
C ASN A 462 0.11 -22.52 9.97
N THR A 463 -0.69 -21.55 9.52
CA THR A 463 -1.54 -20.73 10.40
C THR A 463 -2.76 -21.49 10.94
N GLY A 464 -3.03 -22.70 10.42
CA GLY A 464 -4.06 -23.59 10.94
C GLY A 464 -3.59 -24.41 12.15
N ASP A 465 -2.28 -24.51 12.38
CA ASP A 465 -1.72 -25.12 13.58
C ASP A 465 -1.99 -24.24 14.80
N LEU A 466 -2.48 -24.84 15.89
CA LEU A 466 -2.74 -24.17 17.16
C LEU A 466 -1.47 -23.60 17.79
N LEU A 467 -0.31 -24.17 17.47
CA LEU A 467 0.97 -23.67 17.95
C LEU A 467 1.50 -22.50 17.11
N HIS A 468 0.86 -22.19 15.97
CA HIS A 468 1.25 -21.12 15.04
C HIS A 468 2.75 -21.10 14.72
N GLN A 469 3.35 -22.29 14.60
CA GLN A 469 4.79 -22.43 14.43
C GLN A 469 5.24 -22.02 13.02
N THR A 470 6.37 -21.33 12.99
CA THR A 470 7.14 -21.06 11.77
C THR A 470 8.43 -21.86 11.83
N PHE A 471 8.79 -22.51 10.73
CA PHE A 471 9.95 -23.40 10.66
C PHE A 471 10.98 -22.89 9.65
N SER A 472 12.26 -22.95 9.97
CA SER A 472 13.33 -22.49 9.06
C SER A 472 14.37 -23.58 8.79
N GLY A 473 14.90 -23.59 7.57
CA GLY A 473 16.03 -24.45 7.20
C GLY A 473 15.77 -25.94 7.44
N ASN A 474 16.62 -26.55 8.26
CA ASN A 474 16.57 -27.99 8.53
C ASN A 474 15.44 -28.41 9.47
N ASP A 475 14.87 -27.47 10.22
CA ASP A 475 13.79 -27.74 11.19
C ASP A 475 12.41 -27.82 10.52
N MET A 476 12.31 -27.50 9.22
CA MET A 476 11.06 -27.62 8.47
C MET A 476 10.65 -29.09 8.31
N PRO A 477 9.48 -29.51 8.83
CA PRO A 477 9.02 -30.88 8.70
C PRO A 477 8.62 -31.17 7.26
N THR A 478 8.82 -32.41 6.82
CA THR A 478 8.33 -32.89 5.53
C THR A 478 6.81 -32.86 5.51
N ALA A 479 6.21 -32.31 4.44
CA ALA A 479 4.78 -32.40 4.24
C ALA A 479 4.41 -33.84 3.87
N GLY A 480 3.58 -34.48 4.70
CA GLY A 480 3.16 -35.87 4.59
C GLY A 480 1.76 -36.02 4.03
#